data_AF-A0A6A4KLZ2-F1
#
_entry.id   AF-A0A6A4KLZ2-F1
#
_cell.length_a   1.000
_cell.length_b   1.000
_cell.length_c   1.000
_cell.angle_alpha   90.00
_cell.angle_beta   90.00
_cell.angle_gamma   90.00
#
_symmetry.space_group_name_H-M   'P 1'
#
loop_
_entity.id
_entity.type
_entity.pdbx_description
1 polymer ?
#
loop_
_entity_poly.entity_id
_entity_poly.type
_entity_poly.pdbx_seq_one_letter_code
_entity_poly.pdbx_strand_id
1 'polypeptide(L)' 'MAPKRTNKQSPPSDPDGMFAGMAVFLAETGVQPRRLQIWKQKLEQMGASIEDRLSKKVTHVFAMN' A
#
# COMPACT_ATOMS: atom_id res chain seq x y z
N MET A 1 42.39 1.10 5.52
CA MET A 1 41.24 1.59 4.74
C MET A 1 40.10 0.59 4.89
N ALA A 2 38.94 0.99 5.39
CA ALA A 2 37.78 0.09 5.56
C ALA A 2 37.05 -0.10 4.20
N PRO A 3 36.52 -1.30 3.89
CA PRO A 3 35.88 -1.55 2.61
C PRO A 3 34.56 -0.77 2.52
N LYS A 4 34.41 0.01 1.45
CA LYS A 4 33.18 0.76 1.15
C LYS A 4 32.05 -0.23 0.90
N ARG A 5 30.96 -0.12 1.68
CA ARG A 5 29.73 -0.90 1.51
C ARG A 5 29.21 -0.66 0.08
N THR A 6 29.06 -1.74 -0.69
CA THR A 6 28.43 -1.72 -2.00
C THR A 6 27.01 -1.16 -1.84
N ASN A 7 26.76 -0.01 -2.47
CA ASN A 7 25.45 0.61 -2.51
C ASN A 7 24.51 -0.39 -3.18
N LYS A 8 23.65 -1.07 -2.41
CA LYS A 8 22.59 -1.91 -2.97
C LYS A 8 21.67 -0.94 -3.70
N GLN A 9 21.81 -0.82 -5.02
CA GLN A 9 20.87 -0.10 -5.86
C GLN A 9 19.48 -0.57 -5.47
N SER A 10 18.65 0.38 -5.00
CA SER A 10 17.23 0.14 -4.84
C SER A 10 16.73 -0.45 -6.15
N PRO A 11 15.98 -1.57 -6.13
CA PRO A 11 15.41 -2.11 -7.35
C PRO A 11 14.64 -1.00 -8.08
N PRO A 12 14.65 -0.99 -9.42
CA PRO A 12 13.91 0.00 -10.19
C PRO A 12 12.46 0.01 -9.71
N SER A 13 11.90 1.21 -9.50
CA SER A 13 10.51 1.37 -9.11
C SER A 13 9.64 0.60 -10.11
N ASP A 14 8.83 -0.34 -9.61
CA ASP A 14 7.92 -1.11 -10.44
C ASP A 14 7.00 -0.15 -11.21
N PRO A 15 6.92 -0.25 -12.56
CA PRO A 15 6.09 0.65 -13.37
C PRO A 15 4.61 0.61 -12.98
N ASP A 16 4.13 -0.52 -12.45
CA ASP A 16 2.75 -0.68 -11.98
C ASP A 16 2.58 -0.33 -10.48
N GLY A 17 3.68 -0.03 -9.80
CA GLY A 17 3.73 0.32 -8.38
C GLY A 17 3.94 -0.88 -7.46
N MET A 18 4.49 -0.65 -6.26
CA MET A 18 4.89 -1.74 -5.35
C MET A 18 3.72 -2.63 -4.87
N PHE A 19 2.48 -2.12 -4.97
CA PHE A 19 1.25 -2.81 -4.57
C PHE A 19 0.36 -3.18 -5.77
N ALA A 20 0.93 -3.21 -6.98
CA ALA A 20 0.25 -3.72 -8.16
C ALA A 20 -0.36 -5.11 -7.88
N GLY A 21 -1.64 -5.29 -8.23
CA GLY A 21 -2.38 -6.53 -8.04
C GLY A 21 -2.95 -6.74 -6.62
N MET A 22 -2.67 -5.83 -5.67
CA MET A 22 -3.35 -5.87 -4.38
C MET A 22 -4.74 -5.23 -4.48
N ALA A 23 -5.76 -5.97 -4.06
CA ALA A 23 -7.07 -5.42 -3.75
C ALA A 23 -7.19 -5.23 -2.23
N VAL A 24 -7.31 -3.99 -1.78
CA VAL A 24 -7.26 -3.59 -0.38
C VAL A 24 -8.63 -3.09 0.09
N PHE A 25 -9.10 -3.65 1.19
CA PHE A 25 -10.26 -3.14 1.92
C PHE A 25 -9.79 -2.35 3.15
N LEU A 26 -10.31 -1.14 3.34
CA LEU A 26 -10.01 -0.32 4.51
C LEU A 26 -11.20 -0.32 5.47
N ALA A 27 -10.99 -0.84 6.67
CA ALA A 27 -11.98 -0.76 7.74
C ALA A 27 -12.05 0.69 8.25
N GLU A 28 -13.22 1.31 8.11
CA GLU A 28 -13.44 2.70 8.53
C GLU A 28 -13.54 2.83 10.06
N THR A 29 -13.89 1.74 10.75
CA THR A 29 -14.04 1.70 12.20
C THR A 29 -12.74 2.06 12.90
N GLY A 30 -12.78 3.08 13.76
CA GLY A 30 -11.61 3.54 14.52
C GLY A 30 -10.60 4.36 13.71
N VAL A 31 -10.82 4.55 12.40
CA VAL A 31 -9.95 5.37 11.56
C VAL A 31 -10.52 6.78 11.40
N GLN A 32 -9.71 7.78 11.72
CA GLN A 32 -10.08 9.17 11.45
C GLN A 32 -10.31 9.36 9.93
N PRO A 33 -11.40 10.02 9.50
CA PRO A 33 -11.73 10.17 8.07
C PRO A 33 -10.59 10.73 7.22
N ARG A 34 -9.83 11.69 7.78
CA ARG A 34 -8.67 12.27 7.09
C ARG A 34 -7.56 11.25 6.84
N ARG A 35 -7.28 10.37 7.80
CA ARG A 35 -6.28 9.30 7.64
C ARG A 35 -6.73 8.29 6.61
N LEU A 36 -8.01 7.92 6.62
CA LEU A 36 -8.60 7.00 5.65
C LEU A 36 -8.40 7.51 4.21
N GLN A 37 -8.67 8.80 3.97
CA GLN A 37 -8.46 9.43 2.65
C GLN A 37 -6.99 9.39 2.22
N ILE A 38 -6.06 9.73 3.12
CA ILE A 38 -4.62 9.71 2.83
C ILE A 38 -4.17 8.28 2.49
N TRP A 39 -4.68 7.29 3.22
CA TRP A 39 -4.35 5.89 2.96
C TRP A 39 -4.87 5.42 1.60
N LYS A 40 -6.13 5.70 1.26
CA LYS A 40 -6.70 5.41 -0.07
C LYS A 40 -5.81 5.99 -1.18
N GLN A 41 -5.54 7.29 -1.12
CA GLN A 41 -4.71 7.97 -2.13
C GLN A 41 -3.30 7.39 -2.24
N LYS A 42 -2.66 7.08 -1.11
CA LYS A 42 -1.30 6.53 -1.10
C LYS A 42 -1.25 5.11 -1.66
N LEU A 43 -2.22 4.28 -1.32
CA LEU A 43 -2.33 2.91 -1.80
C LEU A 43 -2.58 2.88 -3.31
N GLU A 44 -3.49 3.72 -3.81
CA GLU A 44 -3.73 3.89 -5.25
C GLU A 44 -2.47 4.41 -5.98
N GLN A 45 -1.77 5.40 -5.41
CA GLN A 45 -0.51 5.90 -5.96
C GLN A 45 0.56 4.80 -6.10
N MET A 46 0.52 3.79 -5.24
CA MET A 46 1.45 2.66 -5.24
C MET A 46 0.93 1.44 -6.01
N GLY A 47 -0.18 1.56 -6.76
CA GLY A 47 -0.68 0.51 -7.65
C GLY A 47 -1.74 -0.42 -7.04
N ALA A 48 -2.16 -0.18 -5.79
CA ALA A 48 -3.22 -0.98 -5.18
C ALA A 48 -4.59 -0.55 -5.69
N SER A 49 -5.50 -1.52 -5.81
CA SER A 49 -6.93 -1.28 -6.02
C SER A 49 -7.65 -1.21 -4.68
N ILE A 50 -8.49 -0.20 -4.46
CA ILE A 50 -9.29 -0.08 -3.25
C ILE A 50 -10.67 -0.68 -3.48
N GLU A 51 -11.10 -1.53 -2.54
CA GLU A 51 -12.44 -2.11 -2.52
C GLU A 51 -13.24 -1.48 -1.37
N ASP A 52 -14.41 -0.91 -1.68
CA ASP A 52 -15.28 -0.29 -0.66
C ASP A 52 -16.07 -1.32 0.17
N ARG A 53 -16.13 -2.57 -0.28
CA ARG A 53 -16.81 -3.67 0.43
C ARG A 53 -15.93 -4.90 0.47
N LEU A 54 -16.02 -5.65 1.57
CA LEU A 54 -15.34 -6.94 1.67
C LEU A 54 -15.92 -7.91 0.64
N SER A 55 -15.08 -8.40 -0.26
CA SER A 55 -15.45 -9.34 -1.32
C SER A 55 -14.37 -10.42 -1.46
N LYS A 56 -14.65 -11.48 -2.24
CA LYS A 56 -13.66 -12.53 -2.53
C LYS A 56 -12.43 -12.02 -3.31
N LYS A 57 -12.48 -10.80 -3.85
CA LYS A 57 -11.35 -10.17 -4.55
C LYS A 57 -10.36 -9.54 -3.58
N VAL A 58 -10.80 -9.18 -2.37
CA VAL A 58 -9.96 -8.53 -1.37
C VAL A 58 -8.83 -9.46 -0.97
N THR A 59 -7.61 -8.96 -1.12
CA THR A 59 -6.38 -9.66 -0.76
C THR A 59 -5.86 -9.23 0.61
N HIS A 60 -6.10 -7.98 0.99
CA HIS A 60 -5.57 -7.38 2.22
C HIS A 60 -6.62 -6.50 2.89
N VAL A 61 -6.63 -6.50 4.22
CA VAL A 61 -7.51 -5.67 5.05
C VAL A 61 -6.66 -4.76 5.92
N PHE A 62 -6.92 -3.45 5.84
CA PHE A 62 -6.25 -2.43 6.65
C PHE A 62 -7.23 -1.94 7.71
N ALA A 63 -6.87 -2.09 8.99
CA ALA A 63 -7.68 -1.70 10.13
C ALA A 63 -6.81 -1.03 11.20
N MET A 64 -7.43 -0.23 12.07
CA MET A 64 -6.78 0.36 13.23
C MET A 64 -7.25 -0.35 14.49
N ASN A 65 -6.32 -0.58 15.42
CA ASN A 65 -6.56 -1.18 16.72
C ASN A 65 -6.84 -0.10 17.78
#